data_AF-A0A7V0PLR9-F1
#
_entry.id   AF-A0A7V0PLR9-F1
#
_cell.length_a   1.000
_cell.length_b   1.000
_cell.length_c   1.000
_cell.angle_alpha   90.00
_cell.angle_beta   90.00
_cell.angle_gamma   90.00
#
_symmetry.space_group_name_H-M   'P 1'
#
loop_
_entity.id
_entity.type
_entity.pdbx_description
1 polymer ?
#
loop_
_entity_poly.entity_id
_entity_poly.type
_entity_poly.pdbx_seq_one_letter_code
_entity_poly.pdbx_strand_id
1 'polypeptide(L)' 'VVLWGPGLPVEEIARHAGTIPYELLCAVSRRVAVVTRDDPES' A
#
# COMPACT_ATOMS: atom_id res chain seq x y z
N VAL A 1 7.37 11.73 0.64
CA VAL A 1 7.95 10.40 0.28
C VAL A 1 6.82 9.44 -0.05
N VAL A 2 7.06 8.43 -0.88
CA VAL A 2 6.08 7.38 -1.22
C VAL A 2 6.64 6.05 -0.73
N LEU A 3 5.87 5.30 0.07
CA LEU A 3 6.27 3.99 0.58
C LEU A 3 6.00 2.87 -0.44
N TRP A 4 4.84 2.92 -1.11
CA TRP A 4 4.46 2.10 -2.26
C TRP A 4 3.34 2.81 -3.04
N GLY A 5 3.16 2.46 -4.32
CA GLY A 5 2.18 3.07 -5.23
C GLY A 5 2.42 2.69 -6.70
N PRO A 6 1.79 3.38 -7.67
CA PRO A 6 1.87 3.02 -9.09
C PRO A 6 3.30 2.92 -9.67
N GLY A 7 4.24 3.71 -9.16
CA GLY A 7 5.66 3.66 -9.56
C GLY A 7 6.57 2.84 -8.64
N LEU A 8 6.01 2.22 -7.60
CA LEU A 8 6.73 1.40 -6.61
C LEU A 8 5.78 0.33 -6.05
N PRO A 9 5.62 -0.82 -6.73
CA PRO A 9 4.64 -1.84 -6.37
C PRO A 9 4.87 -2.40 -4.96
N VAL A 10 3.78 -2.72 -4.25
CA VAL A 10 3.86 -3.26 -2.89
C VAL A 10 4.54 -4.65 -2.85
N GLU A 11 4.47 -5.39 -3.96
CA GLU A 11 5.13 -6.69 -4.16
C GLU A 11 6.65 -6.58 -4.11
N GLU A 12 7.20 -5.52 -4.70
CA GLU A 12 8.63 -5.27 -4.68
C GLU A 12 9.10 -4.94 -3.26
N ILE A 13 8.33 -4.14 -2.53
CA ILE A 13 8.60 -3.81 -1.14
C ILE A 13 8.52 -5.05 -0.25
N ALA A 14 7.49 -5.89 -0.42
CA ALA A 14 7.33 -7.12 0.34
C ALA A 14 8.54 -8.05 0.17
N ARG A 15 9.02 -8.23 -1.07
CA ARG A 15 10.22 -9.00 -1.37
C ARG A 15 11.45 -8.46 -0.65
N HIS A 16 11.64 -7.14 -0.63
CA HIS A 16 12.75 -6.50 0.09
C HIS A 16 12.61 -6.56 1.61
N ALA A 17 11.38 -6.55 2.12
CA ALA A 17 11.07 -6.65 3.55
C ALA A 17 11.03 -8.10 4.07
N GLY A 18 11.21 -9.11 3.19
CA GLY A 18 11.20 -10.51 3.57
C GLY A 18 9.81 -11.03 3.97
N THR A 19 8.74 -10.47 3.38
CA THR A 19 7.34 -10.80 3.68
C THR A 19 6.51 -10.90 2.39
N ILE A 20 5.20 -11.12 2.51
CA ILE A 20 4.21 -11.09 1.45
C ILE A 20 3.45 -9.75 1.41
N PRO A 21 2.90 -9.33 0.26
CA PRO A 21 2.19 -8.05 0.12
C PRO A 21 1.06 -7.86 1.13
N TYR A 22 0.32 -8.94 1.43
CA TYR A 22 -0.80 -8.92 2.34
C TYR A 22 -0.42 -8.51 3.76
N GLU A 23 0.75 -8.94 4.25
CA GLU A 23 1.23 -8.53 5.58
C GLU A 23 1.50 -7.02 5.62
N LEU A 24 2.08 -6.43 4.56
CA LEU A 24 2.28 -4.98 4.49
C LEU A 24 0.95 -4.22 4.46
N LEU A 25 -0.01 -4.68 3.64
CA LEU A 25 -1.34 -4.05 3.52
C LEU A 25 -2.11 -4.13 4.84
N CYS A 26 -2.06 -5.26 5.53
CA CYS A 26 -2.76 -5.47 6.81
C CYS A 26 -2.04 -4.87 8.02
N ALA A 27 -0.72 -4.65 7.93
CA ALA A 27 0.06 -4.03 9.00
C ALA A 27 -0.09 -2.50 9.07
N VAL A 28 -0.82 -1.87 8.13
CA VAL A 28 -1.11 -0.43 8.18
C VAL A 28 -1.91 -0.12 9.45
N SER A 29 -1.27 0.59 10.38
CA SER A 29 -1.90 0.92 11.66
C SER A 29 -3.09 1.89 11.48
N ARG A 30 -4.07 1.81 12.38
CA ARG A 30 -5.24 2.71 12.40
C ARG A 30 -4.93 4.21 12.53
N ARG A 31 -3.68 4.58 12.86
CA ARG A 31 -3.26 5.99 12.94
C ARG A 31 -3.03 6.61 11.56
N VAL A 32 -2.87 5.79 10.54
CA VAL A 32 -2.72 6.25 9.15
C VAL A 32 -4.11 6.61 8.63
N ALA A 33 -4.26 7.84 8.13
CA ALA A 33 -5.51 8.29 7.53
C ALA A 33 -5.79 7.54 6.22
N VAL A 34 -7.02 7.06 6.05
CA VAL A 34 -7.49 6.42 4.81
C VAL A 34 -8.41 7.40 4.10
N VAL A 35 -8.12 7.67 2.83
CA VAL A 35 -8.91 8.55 1.97
C VAL A 35 -9.34 7.73 0.76
N THR A 36 -10.64 7.62 0.53
CA THR A 36 -11.18 7.06 -0.71
C THR A 36 -11.25 8.15 -1.76
N ARG A 37 -10.88 7.79 -2.99
CA ARG A 37 -11.06 8.67 -4.14
C ARG A 37 -12.12 8.01 -4.99
N ASP A 38 -13.32 8.57 -4.97
CA ASP A 38 -14.39 8.13 -5.85
C ASP A 38 -14.08 8.68 -7.24
N ASP A 39 -13.77 7.81 -8.19
CA ASP A 39 -13.70 8.21 -9.60
C ASP A 39 -15.13 8.17 -10.16
N PRO A 40 -15.69 9.32 -10.60
CA PRO A 40 -17.10 9.42 -10.98
C PRO A 40 -17.47 8.77 -12.33
N GLU A 41 -16.53 8.12 -13.01
CA GLU A 41 -16.70 7.59 -14.39
C GLU A 41 -16.33 6.10 -14.53
N SER A 42 -16.77 5.24 -13.61
CA SER A 42 -16.76 3.78 -13.82
C SER A 42 -18.17 3.22 -13.96
#